data_AF-A0A7W0RCF0-F1
#
_entry.id   AF-A0A7W0RCF0-F1
#
_cell.length_a   1.000
_cell.length_b   1.000
_cell.length_c   1.000
_cell.angle_alpha   90.00
_cell.angle_beta   90.00
_cell.angle_gamma   90.00
#
_symmetry.space_group_name_H-M   'P 1'
#
loop_
_entity.id
_entity.type
_entity.pdbx_description
1 polymer ?
#
loop_
_entity_poly.entity_id
_entity_poly.type
_entity_poly.pdbx_seq_one_letter_code
_entity_poly.pdbx_strand_id
1 'polypeptide(L)'
;MGRGRLGTALAQAFESAGIAVEDDAPVVLLAVPDAAIEEAAAFYADRIVGHTSGATPVAVLPAGGFGLHPLQTFAGGEGPETFRGVGAAIGGDTTIARPLALALGMVPFELSDSDRPTYHAAASIASNFLVTLEATAEQVGDGVITREHLVPLVRTTVENWAARGSGALTGPVARGDEDTVARQRAALPAEVLEVFDAMVERTRVVGGRSSGAGRQEMRVVRSVEELRRSLSGSVGLVPTMGALHEGHLSLIRRCAAENDTTVVSLFVNPRQFGEDEDLGGYPRDEKRDALLAEQAGADVLFAPPTEAVYPEGFASAVEVEGALTEVLCGAVRPGHFRGVTTVVAKLFNMVGPDRAYFGQKDAQQLAVIRRMARDLDFPVEVIGCPIVRDEDGLAMSSRNRYLTAEDRRAATALGRAVATGSEQEARAILDGAGIRPEYLEVFEPGDGPATLAVAARVGRARLIDNAIIGGAK
;
A
#
# COMPACT_ATOMS: atom_id res chain seq x y z
N MET A 1 16.48 10.53 40.17
CA MET A 1 15.28 10.11 39.41
C MET A 1 14.02 10.45 40.21
N GLY A 2 12.86 10.61 39.55
CA GLY A 2 11.58 10.86 40.23
C GLY A 2 11.07 9.64 41.01
N ARG A 3 10.18 9.84 42.00
CA ARG A 3 9.63 8.76 42.86
C ARG A 3 8.35 8.10 42.32
N GLY A 4 7.96 8.42 41.09
CA GLY A 4 6.80 7.79 40.43
C GLY A 4 7.11 6.36 39.96
N ARG A 5 6.09 5.65 39.44
CA ARG A 5 6.21 4.25 39.01
C ARG A 5 7.41 4.00 38.09
N LEU A 6 7.54 4.80 37.03
CA LEU A 6 8.64 4.70 36.07
C LEU A 6 10.00 4.99 36.73
N GLY A 7 10.08 6.04 37.55
CA GLY A 7 11.34 6.41 38.20
C GLY A 7 11.84 5.36 39.19
N THR A 8 10.93 4.74 39.96
CA THR A 8 11.26 3.60 40.84
C THR A 8 11.69 2.37 40.05
N ALA A 9 10.98 2.03 38.97
CA ALA A 9 11.35 0.90 38.11
C ALA A 9 12.72 1.11 37.45
N LEU A 10 13.00 2.31 36.91
CA LEU A 10 14.29 2.67 36.35
C LEU A 10 15.40 2.60 37.38
N ALA A 11 15.17 3.10 38.61
CA ALA A 11 16.16 3.01 39.68
C ALA A 11 16.58 1.56 39.97
N GLN A 12 15.60 0.68 40.18
CA GLN A 12 15.85 -0.74 40.44
C GLN A 12 16.54 -1.45 39.27
N ALA A 13 16.15 -1.10 38.04
CA ALA A 13 16.74 -1.67 36.84
C ALA A 13 18.19 -1.21 36.63
N PHE A 14 18.49 0.06 36.86
CA PHE A 14 19.86 0.59 36.79
C PHE A 14 20.75 -0.04 37.87
N GLU A 15 20.27 -0.11 39.11
CA GLU A 15 21.00 -0.78 40.20
C GLU A 15 21.30 -2.25 39.87
N SER A 16 20.31 -2.97 39.32
CA SER A 16 20.48 -4.37 38.90
C SER A 16 21.44 -4.53 37.71
N ALA A 17 21.52 -3.52 36.85
CA ALA A 17 22.50 -3.45 35.75
C ALA A 17 23.89 -2.99 36.21
N GLY A 18 24.11 -2.75 37.52
CA GLY A 18 25.38 -2.30 38.07
C GLY A 18 25.65 -0.81 37.89
N ILE A 19 24.62 -0.01 37.59
CA ILE A 19 24.69 1.44 37.48
C ILE A 19 24.16 2.03 38.79
N ALA A 20 25.03 2.71 39.55
CA ALA A 20 24.67 3.32 40.82
C ALA A 20 23.64 4.44 40.65
N VAL A 21 22.65 4.49 41.53
CA VAL A 21 21.60 5.51 41.58
C VAL A 21 21.75 6.30 42.87
N GLU A 22 22.32 7.50 42.75
CA GLU A 22 22.75 8.33 43.89
C GLU A 22 22.31 9.79 43.70
N ASP A 23 22.22 10.56 44.80
CA ASP A 23 21.71 11.94 44.78
C ASP A 23 22.68 12.94 44.11
N ASP A 24 23.98 12.66 44.14
CA ASP A 24 25.06 13.50 43.60
C ASP A 24 25.60 13.01 42.24
N ALA A 25 24.90 12.09 41.58
CA ALA A 25 25.28 11.57 40.28
C ALA A 25 25.42 12.69 39.22
N PRO A 26 26.43 12.60 38.33
CA PRO A 26 26.69 13.61 37.28
C PRO A 26 25.65 13.60 36.15
N VAL A 27 24.86 12.53 36.06
CA VAL A 27 23.76 12.36 35.09
C VAL A 27 22.45 12.29 35.86
N VAL A 28 21.50 13.15 35.50
CA VAL A 28 20.17 13.22 36.09
C VAL A 28 19.13 12.79 35.06
N LEU A 29 18.43 11.69 35.31
CA LEU A 29 17.29 11.28 34.49
C LEU A 29 15.97 11.69 35.17
N LEU A 30 15.25 12.62 34.55
CA LEU A 30 13.97 13.15 35.02
C LEU A 30 12.83 12.22 34.62
N ALA A 31 12.26 11.56 35.62
CA ALA A 31 11.02 10.78 35.54
C ALA A 31 9.92 11.51 36.33
N VAL A 32 9.58 12.71 35.86
CA VAL A 32 8.61 13.64 36.47
C VAL A 32 7.48 13.92 35.47
N PRO A 33 6.33 14.46 35.92
CA PRO A 33 5.28 14.90 34.99
C PRO A 33 5.82 15.90 33.96
N ASP A 34 5.31 15.83 32.73
CA ASP A 34 5.82 16.61 31.59
C ASP A 34 5.90 18.12 31.88
N ALA A 35 4.88 18.67 32.56
CA ALA A 35 4.81 20.08 32.92
C ALA A 35 5.91 20.54 33.90
N ALA A 36 6.55 19.62 34.61
CA ALA A 36 7.61 19.92 35.58
C ALA A 36 9.02 19.72 34.99
N ILE A 37 9.15 19.24 33.74
CA ILE A 37 10.45 18.87 33.16
C ILE A 37 11.36 20.09 33.02
N GLU A 38 10.85 21.21 32.49
CA GLU A 38 11.66 22.41 32.27
C GLU A 38 12.17 23.00 33.58
N GLU A 39 11.30 23.16 34.58
CA GLU A 39 11.68 23.66 35.91
C GLU A 39 12.69 22.72 36.60
N ALA A 40 12.45 21.41 36.56
CA ALA A 40 13.37 20.43 37.15
C ALA A 40 14.71 20.40 36.41
N ALA A 41 14.71 20.54 35.09
CA ALA A 41 15.94 20.58 34.30
C ALA A 41 16.78 21.83 34.59
N ALA A 42 16.13 22.98 34.81
CA ALA A 42 16.80 24.21 35.21
C ALA A 42 17.47 24.09 36.59
N PHE A 43 16.86 23.37 37.53
CA PHE A 43 17.45 23.12 38.85
C PHE A 43 18.77 22.33 38.78
N TYR A 44 18.91 21.43 37.81
CA TYR A 44 20.09 20.59 37.59
C TYR A 44 20.95 21.04 36.41
N ALA A 45 20.92 22.32 36.04
CA ALA A 45 21.59 22.84 34.84
C ALA A 45 23.13 22.71 34.86
N ASP A 46 23.73 22.44 36.02
CA ASP A 46 25.15 22.14 36.21
C ASP A 46 25.53 20.68 35.89
N ARG A 47 24.54 19.83 35.61
CA ARG A 47 24.70 18.38 35.34
C ARG A 47 24.20 18.01 33.95
N ILE A 48 24.46 16.77 33.54
CA ILE A 48 23.87 16.22 32.31
C ILE A 48 22.44 15.79 32.63
N VAL A 49 21.47 16.47 32.04
CA VAL A 49 20.05 16.21 32.31
C VAL A 49 19.41 15.47 31.15
N GLY A 50 18.73 14.37 31.44
CA GLY A 50 17.82 13.73 30.49
C GLY A 50 16.39 13.66 31.03
N HIS A 51 15.42 13.39 30.18
CA HIS A 51 14.05 13.12 30.61
C HIS A 51 13.46 11.86 29.99
N THR A 52 12.43 11.33 30.64
CA THR A 52 11.73 10.13 30.18
C THR A 52 10.42 10.42 29.46
N SER A 53 10.07 11.68 29.18
CA SER A 53 8.85 12.00 28.43
C SER A 53 8.92 11.54 26.98
N GLY A 54 7.82 10.94 26.49
CA GLY A 54 7.65 10.63 25.07
C GLY A 54 7.10 11.81 24.26
N ALA A 55 6.57 12.85 24.93
CA ALA A 55 5.93 14.00 24.29
C ALA A 55 6.79 15.29 24.37
N THR A 56 7.44 15.55 25.50
CA THR A 56 8.24 16.76 25.70
C THR A 56 9.48 16.75 24.80
N PRO A 57 9.77 17.83 24.05
CA PRO A 57 10.99 17.95 23.24
C PRO A 57 12.25 17.97 24.09
N VAL A 58 13.36 17.44 23.57
CA VAL A 58 14.65 17.48 24.29
C VAL A 58 15.24 18.90 24.31
N ALA A 59 14.82 19.76 23.38
CA ALA A 59 15.24 21.16 23.33
C ALA A 59 14.92 21.98 24.60
N VAL A 60 14.04 21.50 25.49
CA VAL A 60 13.77 22.15 26.78
C VAL A 60 14.86 21.91 27.82
N LEU A 61 15.77 20.97 27.56
CA LEU A 61 16.86 20.63 28.47
C LEU A 61 18.10 21.51 28.23
N PRO A 62 18.99 21.66 29.23
CA PRO A 62 20.31 22.27 29.06
C PRO A 62 21.14 21.61 27.95
N ALA A 63 22.21 22.29 27.51
CA ALA A 63 23.11 21.76 26.48
C ALA A 63 23.68 20.39 26.87
N GLY A 64 23.66 19.44 25.94
CA GLY A 64 24.01 18.04 26.21
C GLY A 64 22.86 17.21 26.80
N GLY A 65 21.64 17.76 26.82
CA GLY A 65 20.46 17.04 27.29
C GLY A 65 20.03 15.89 26.37
N PHE A 66 19.36 14.90 26.94
CA PHE A 66 18.94 13.70 26.21
C PHE A 66 17.53 13.21 26.57
N GLY A 67 16.88 12.54 25.63
CA GLY A 67 15.63 11.83 25.84
C GLY A 67 15.86 10.33 25.97
N LEU A 68 15.19 9.68 26.92
CA LEU A 68 15.12 8.22 27.05
C LEU A 68 13.72 7.81 27.49
N HIS A 69 12.83 7.53 26.53
CA HIS A 69 11.46 7.10 26.81
C HIS A 69 11.27 5.61 26.50
N PRO A 70 11.14 4.75 27.51
CA PRO A 70 10.78 3.34 27.34
C PRO A 70 9.34 3.20 26.82
N LEU A 71 9.14 2.51 25.70
CA LEU A 71 7.83 2.27 25.09
C LEU A 71 7.08 1.13 25.79
N GLN A 72 6.67 1.36 27.04
CA GLN A 72 5.93 0.40 27.86
C GLN A 72 5.01 1.11 28.86
N THR A 73 3.95 0.44 29.28
CA THR A 73 3.09 0.84 30.41
C THR A 73 3.66 0.40 31.75
N PHE A 74 3.47 1.23 32.79
CA PHE A 74 3.87 0.91 34.17
C PHE A 74 2.66 0.95 35.11
N ALA A 75 2.28 -0.22 35.63
CA ALA A 75 1.18 -0.41 36.58
C ALA A 75 1.66 -0.46 38.04
N GLY A 76 2.94 -0.73 38.28
CA GLY A 76 3.57 -0.85 39.59
C GLY A 76 3.83 -2.31 39.98
N GLY A 77 4.98 -2.56 40.62
CA GLY A 77 5.42 -3.90 41.05
C GLY A 77 6.25 -4.66 40.01
N GLU A 78 6.67 -3.99 38.94
CA GLU A 78 7.56 -4.55 37.94
C GLU A 78 8.95 -4.81 38.52
N GLY A 79 9.58 -5.93 38.11
CA GLY A 79 10.95 -6.25 38.48
C GLY A 79 12.01 -5.61 37.55
N PRO A 80 13.30 -5.73 37.88
CA PRO A 80 14.39 -5.09 37.13
C PRO A 80 14.47 -5.46 35.64
N GLU A 81 14.06 -6.67 35.29
CA GLU A 81 14.06 -7.18 33.90
C GLU A 81 12.96 -6.57 33.02
N THR A 82 12.10 -5.71 33.58
CA THR A 82 10.92 -5.20 32.86
C THR A 82 11.25 -4.41 31.61
N PHE A 83 12.47 -3.90 31.46
CA PHE A 83 12.89 -3.11 30.30
C PHE A 83 13.47 -3.96 29.16
N ARG A 84 13.69 -5.26 29.38
CA ARG A 84 14.37 -6.11 28.41
C ARG A 84 13.54 -6.30 27.13
N GLY A 85 14.12 -5.99 25.98
CA GLY A 85 13.46 -6.08 24.68
C GLY A 85 12.45 -4.96 24.41
N VAL A 86 12.26 -4.02 25.34
CA VAL A 86 11.36 -2.87 25.19
C VAL A 86 12.00 -1.86 24.24
N GLY A 87 11.24 -1.35 23.27
CA GLY A 87 11.70 -0.26 22.41
C GLY A 87 11.93 1.02 23.24
N ALA A 88 13.03 1.72 23.01
CA ALA A 88 13.34 2.96 23.72
C ALA A 88 13.56 4.11 22.73
N ALA A 89 12.68 5.11 22.77
CA ALA A 89 12.88 6.32 21.99
C ALA A 89 13.98 7.17 22.64
N ILE A 90 15.03 7.46 21.88
CA ILE A 90 16.15 8.30 22.30
C ILE A 90 16.27 9.56 21.43
N GLY A 91 16.75 10.65 22.00
CA GLY A 91 16.98 11.91 21.27
C GLY A 91 17.91 12.85 22.03
N GLY A 92 18.30 13.97 21.42
CA GLY A 92 19.34 14.86 21.96
C GLY A 92 20.71 14.20 21.91
N ASP A 93 21.44 14.20 23.04
CA ASP A 93 22.72 13.51 23.13
C ASP A 93 22.57 11.97 23.20
N THR A 94 22.55 11.35 22.03
CA THR A 94 22.43 9.89 21.89
C THR A 94 23.67 9.13 22.36
N THR A 95 24.82 9.80 22.57
CA THR A 95 26.03 9.17 23.11
C THR A 95 25.85 8.76 24.58
N ILE A 96 24.88 9.36 25.27
CA ILE A 96 24.51 9.07 26.66
C ILE A 96 23.24 8.21 26.71
N ALA A 97 22.19 8.60 25.98
CA ALA A 97 20.91 7.89 26.02
C ALA A 97 21.01 6.43 25.55
N ARG A 98 21.81 6.16 24.50
CA ARG A 98 21.91 4.83 23.90
C ARG A 98 22.59 3.82 24.84
N PRO A 99 23.76 4.09 25.45
CA PRO A 99 24.34 3.19 26.45
C PRO A 99 23.42 2.91 27.65
N LEU A 100 22.73 3.93 28.16
CA LEU A 100 21.78 3.76 29.26
C LEU A 100 20.62 2.83 28.87
N ALA A 101 20.07 2.99 27.65
CA ALA A 101 19.03 2.10 27.15
C ALA A 101 19.52 0.64 27.04
N LEU A 102 20.70 0.46 26.45
CA LEU A 102 21.30 -0.87 26.25
C LEU A 102 21.66 -1.56 27.56
N ALA A 103 22.10 -0.81 28.59
CA ALA A 103 22.39 -1.35 29.91
C ALA A 103 21.15 -1.99 30.57
N LEU A 104 19.97 -1.48 30.27
CA LEU A 104 18.69 -2.02 30.73
C LEU A 104 18.10 -3.09 29.79
N GLY A 105 18.84 -3.48 28.74
CA GLY A 105 18.41 -4.48 27.76
C GLY A 105 17.32 -3.99 26.79
N MET A 106 17.10 -2.68 26.70
CA MET A 106 16.15 -2.08 25.76
C MET A 106 16.66 -2.10 24.31
N VAL A 107 15.76 -1.86 23.35
CA VAL A 107 16.04 -1.71 21.93
C VAL A 107 15.93 -0.23 21.55
N PRO A 108 17.03 0.55 21.58
CA PRO A 108 16.98 1.99 21.33
C PRO A 108 16.81 2.33 19.85
N PHE A 109 15.93 3.30 19.57
CA PHE A 109 15.75 3.91 18.25
C PHE A 109 15.70 5.43 18.38
N GLU A 110 16.23 6.13 17.38
CA GLU A 110 16.31 7.60 17.40
C GLU A 110 14.97 8.22 17.01
N LEU A 111 14.57 9.26 17.76
CA LEU A 111 13.32 9.98 17.56
C LEU A 111 13.62 11.48 17.54
N SER A 112 13.23 12.12 16.44
CA SER A 112 13.33 13.57 16.29
C SER A 112 12.26 14.28 17.14
N ASP A 113 12.54 15.51 17.59
CA ASP A 113 11.56 16.30 18.33
C ASP A 113 10.29 16.59 17.49
N SER A 114 10.42 16.68 16.17
CA SER A 114 9.28 16.84 15.26
C SER A 114 8.36 15.61 15.19
N ASP A 115 8.89 14.41 15.44
CA ASP A 115 8.13 13.16 15.38
C ASP A 115 7.51 12.76 16.72
N ARG A 116 7.93 13.38 17.84
CA ARG A 116 7.45 13.05 19.20
C ARG A 116 5.93 13.08 19.36
N PRO A 117 5.18 14.07 18.84
CA PRO A 117 3.72 14.08 18.98
C PRO A 117 3.07 12.86 18.33
N THR A 118 3.50 12.52 17.11
CA THR A 118 3.00 11.36 16.36
C THR A 118 3.36 10.05 17.07
N TYR A 119 4.61 9.92 17.52
CA TYR A 119 5.09 8.79 18.29
C TYR A 119 4.26 8.57 19.57
N HIS A 120 4.05 9.63 20.36
CA HIS A 120 3.34 9.54 21.63
C HIS A 120 1.84 9.26 21.41
N ALA A 121 1.24 9.81 20.36
CA ALA A 121 -0.12 9.48 19.97
C ALA A 121 -0.27 7.99 19.61
N ALA A 122 0.68 7.44 18.83
CA ALA A 122 0.69 6.01 18.51
C ALA A 122 0.84 5.14 19.77
N ALA A 123 1.72 5.51 20.70
CA ALA A 123 1.88 4.82 21.98
C ALA A 123 0.60 4.85 22.83
N SER A 124 -0.09 6.00 22.86
CA SER A 124 -1.35 6.17 23.60
C SER A 124 -2.47 5.31 23.01
N ILE A 125 -2.56 5.23 21.68
CA ILE A 125 -3.51 4.36 20.97
C ILE A 125 -3.23 2.87 21.29
N ALA A 126 -1.96 2.46 21.21
CA ALA A 126 -1.55 1.08 21.43
C ALA A 126 -1.69 0.62 22.90
N SER A 127 -1.84 1.54 23.86
CA SER A 127 -1.87 1.22 25.29
C SER A 127 -3.10 1.78 26.01
N ASN A 128 -3.16 3.10 26.21
CA ASN A 128 -4.23 3.73 26.99
C ASN A 128 -5.62 3.51 26.35
N PHE A 129 -5.71 3.64 25.03
CA PHE A 129 -6.98 3.46 24.34
C PHE A 129 -7.38 2.00 24.27
N LEU A 130 -6.42 1.06 24.23
CA LEU A 130 -6.73 -0.37 24.37
C LEU A 130 -7.41 -0.63 25.73
N VAL A 131 -6.87 -0.13 26.84
CA VAL A 131 -7.52 -0.26 28.16
C VAL A 131 -8.90 0.40 28.19
N THR A 132 -9.04 1.56 27.53
CA THR A 132 -10.33 2.27 27.44
C THR A 132 -11.37 1.48 26.65
N LEU A 133 -10.97 0.83 25.56
CA LEU A 133 -11.83 -0.04 24.75
C LEU A 133 -12.28 -1.27 25.55
N GLU A 134 -11.37 -1.92 26.28
CA GLU A 134 -11.74 -3.08 27.10
C GLU A 134 -12.64 -2.70 28.27
N ALA A 135 -12.43 -1.54 28.90
CA ALA A 135 -13.35 -1.01 29.90
C ALA A 135 -14.76 -0.74 29.31
N THR A 136 -14.82 -0.27 28.07
CA THR A 136 -16.09 -0.10 27.34
C THR A 136 -16.75 -1.45 27.05
N ALA A 137 -15.96 -2.48 26.68
CA ALA A 137 -16.45 -3.83 26.45
C ALA A 137 -17.03 -4.46 27.73
N GLU A 138 -16.40 -4.22 28.89
CA GLU A 138 -16.94 -4.62 30.20
C GLU A 138 -18.28 -3.93 30.49
N GLN A 139 -18.41 -2.64 30.19
CA GLN A 139 -19.66 -1.90 30.36
C GLN A 139 -20.77 -2.44 29.46
N VAL A 140 -20.48 -2.72 28.19
CA VAL A 140 -21.44 -3.32 27.24
C VAL A 140 -21.87 -4.71 27.68
N GLY A 141 -20.94 -5.46 28.26
CA GLY A 141 -21.15 -6.82 28.72
C GLY A 141 -21.84 -6.97 30.06
N ASP A 142 -22.16 -5.88 30.76
CA ASP A 142 -22.59 -5.92 32.16
C ASP A 142 -23.79 -6.87 32.37
N GLY A 143 -23.67 -7.72 33.39
CA GLY A 143 -24.64 -8.77 33.69
C GLY A 143 -24.67 -9.99 32.75
N VAL A 144 -23.89 -10.00 31.65
CA VAL A 144 -23.85 -11.11 30.66
C VAL A 144 -22.47 -11.74 30.53
N ILE A 145 -21.42 -10.92 30.49
CA ILE A 145 -20.02 -11.31 30.33
C ILE A 145 -19.16 -10.54 31.32
N THR A 146 -18.18 -11.22 31.92
CA THR A 146 -17.27 -10.62 32.91
C THR A 146 -15.89 -10.43 32.31
N ARG A 147 -15.04 -9.62 32.96
CA ARG A 147 -13.62 -9.47 32.61
C ARG A 147 -12.91 -10.81 32.43
N GLU A 148 -13.18 -11.80 33.29
CA GLU A 148 -12.57 -13.12 33.22
C GLU A 148 -12.89 -13.87 31.92
N HIS A 149 -14.07 -13.63 31.34
CA HIS A 149 -14.46 -14.18 30.04
C HIS A 149 -13.77 -13.44 28.87
N LEU A 150 -13.54 -12.13 29.01
CA LEU A 150 -12.93 -11.29 27.98
C LEU A 150 -11.41 -11.47 27.89
N VAL A 151 -10.72 -11.67 29.02
CA VAL A 151 -9.24 -11.73 29.07
C VAL A 151 -8.63 -12.74 28.08
N PRO A 152 -9.11 -14.00 27.97
CA PRO A 152 -8.58 -14.93 26.97
C PRO A 152 -8.74 -14.42 25.53
N LEU A 153 -9.90 -13.83 25.20
CA LEU A 153 -10.17 -13.26 23.88
C LEU A 153 -9.21 -12.12 23.55
N VAL A 154 -9.01 -11.19 24.48
CA VAL A 154 -8.10 -10.04 24.31
C VAL A 154 -6.67 -10.51 24.09
N ARG A 155 -6.18 -11.45 24.90
CA ARG A 155 -4.81 -11.98 24.78
C ARG A 155 -4.57 -12.62 23.43
N THR A 156 -5.45 -13.53 23.00
CA THR A 156 -5.34 -14.16 21.67
C THR A 156 -5.46 -13.14 20.54
N THR A 157 -6.27 -12.08 20.70
CA THR A 157 -6.39 -11.01 19.71
C THR A 157 -5.07 -10.25 19.55
N VAL A 158 -4.43 -9.87 20.66
CA VAL A 158 -3.13 -9.20 20.65
C VAL A 158 -2.03 -10.10 20.07
N GLU A 159 -2.02 -11.39 20.41
CA GLU A 159 -1.07 -12.37 19.83
C GLU A 159 -1.25 -12.52 18.31
N ASN A 160 -2.49 -12.62 17.84
CA ASN A 160 -2.78 -12.69 16.40
C ASN A 160 -2.36 -11.41 15.68
N TRP A 161 -2.63 -10.24 16.27
CA TRP A 161 -2.19 -8.95 15.73
C TRP A 161 -0.66 -8.87 15.67
N ALA A 162 0.04 -9.28 16.72
CA ALA A 162 1.50 -9.30 16.73
C ALA A 162 2.08 -10.18 15.62
N ALA A 163 1.41 -11.29 15.28
CA ALA A 163 1.85 -12.21 14.22
C ALA A 163 1.45 -11.78 12.80
N ARG A 164 0.31 -11.08 12.62
CA ARG A 164 -0.33 -10.87 11.30
C ARG A 164 -0.67 -9.42 10.98
N GLY A 165 -0.43 -8.48 11.89
CA GLY A 165 -0.85 -7.08 11.75
C GLY A 165 -2.37 -6.96 11.57
N SER A 166 -2.80 -6.10 10.64
CA SER A 166 -4.23 -5.92 10.30
C SER A 166 -4.90 -7.17 9.73
N GLY A 167 -4.13 -8.14 9.21
CA GLY A 167 -4.65 -9.41 8.72
C GLY A 167 -5.21 -10.33 9.83
N ALA A 168 -5.02 -9.97 11.11
CA ALA A 168 -5.67 -10.63 12.24
C ALA A 168 -7.14 -10.25 12.41
N LEU A 169 -7.62 -9.21 11.69
CA LEU A 169 -8.96 -8.68 11.87
C LEU A 169 -10.03 -9.72 11.46
N THR A 170 -10.94 -10.02 12.37
CA THR A 170 -12.06 -10.95 12.17
C THR A 170 -13.35 -10.37 12.76
N GLY A 171 -14.48 -11.06 12.57
CA GLY A 171 -15.77 -10.65 13.11
C GLY A 171 -16.77 -10.15 12.05
N PRO A 172 -17.96 -9.69 12.48
CA PRO A 172 -19.05 -9.34 11.58
C PRO A 172 -18.72 -8.15 10.67
N VAL A 173 -18.09 -7.10 11.18
CA VAL A 173 -17.67 -5.94 10.38
C VAL A 173 -16.66 -6.34 9.30
N ALA A 174 -15.64 -7.12 9.68
CA ALA A 174 -14.60 -7.60 8.77
C ALA A 174 -15.16 -8.50 7.65
N ARG A 175 -16.24 -9.26 7.92
CA ARG A 175 -16.89 -10.14 6.94
C ARG A 175 -18.08 -9.49 6.22
N GLY A 176 -18.65 -8.40 6.72
CA GLY A 176 -19.65 -7.56 6.03
C GLY A 176 -21.06 -7.93 6.36
N ASP A 177 -21.22 -8.51 7.54
CA ASP A 177 -22.50 -8.88 8.09
C ASP A 177 -23.13 -7.64 8.73
N GLU A 178 -23.60 -6.72 7.89
CA GLU A 178 -24.20 -5.46 8.32
C GLU A 178 -25.49 -5.70 9.13
N ASP A 179 -26.19 -6.81 8.89
CA ASP A 179 -27.33 -7.22 9.72
C ASP A 179 -26.92 -7.52 11.16
N THR A 180 -25.80 -8.22 11.36
CA THR A 180 -25.24 -8.43 12.71
C THR A 180 -24.78 -7.11 13.32
N VAL A 181 -24.11 -6.23 12.56
CA VAL A 181 -23.66 -4.92 13.06
C VAL A 181 -24.85 -4.06 13.49
N ALA A 182 -25.93 -4.04 12.71
CA ALA A 182 -27.16 -3.31 13.04
C ALA A 182 -27.83 -3.86 14.31
N ARG A 183 -27.89 -5.18 14.47
CA ARG A 183 -28.41 -5.81 15.71
C ARG A 183 -27.55 -5.48 16.92
N GLN A 184 -26.22 -5.51 16.77
CA GLN A 184 -25.30 -5.11 17.83
C GLN A 184 -25.57 -3.67 18.23
N ARG A 185 -25.54 -2.73 17.27
CA ARG A 185 -25.80 -1.31 17.50
C ARG A 185 -27.14 -1.06 18.20
N ALA A 186 -28.20 -1.76 17.80
CA ALA A 186 -29.53 -1.61 18.40
C ALA A 186 -29.63 -2.11 19.85
N ALA A 187 -28.73 -3.00 20.26
CA ALA A 187 -28.68 -3.56 21.62
C ALA A 187 -27.81 -2.73 22.59
N LEU A 188 -27.04 -1.77 22.08
CA LEU A 188 -26.10 -0.98 22.88
C LEU A 188 -26.78 0.21 23.57
N PRO A 189 -26.33 0.55 24.80
CA PRO A 189 -26.78 1.77 25.47
C PRO A 189 -26.24 3.02 24.74
N ALA A 190 -26.94 4.16 24.89
CA ALA A 190 -26.65 5.37 24.10
C ALA A 190 -25.22 5.90 24.32
N GLU A 191 -24.71 5.80 25.54
CA GLU A 191 -23.39 6.28 25.95
C GLU A 191 -22.21 5.58 25.27
N VAL A 192 -22.39 4.37 24.72
CA VAL A 192 -21.31 3.65 24.00
C VAL A 192 -21.44 3.71 22.49
N LEU A 193 -22.57 4.24 21.97
CA LEU A 193 -22.85 4.24 20.53
C LEU A 193 -21.81 5.03 19.74
N GLU A 194 -21.34 6.17 20.27
CA GLU A 194 -20.32 6.98 19.59
C GLU A 194 -19.02 6.21 19.37
N VAL A 195 -18.54 5.53 20.43
CA VAL A 195 -17.32 4.72 20.37
C VAL A 195 -17.54 3.50 19.47
N PHE A 196 -18.68 2.83 19.58
CA PHE A 196 -19.01 1.68 18.75
C PHE A 196 -19.05 2.05 17.27
N ASP A 197 -19.77 3.11 16.90
CA ASP A 197 -19.90 3.57 15.51
C ASP A 197 -18.52 3.97 14.95
N ALA A 198 -17.72 4.70 15.72
CA ALA A 198 -16.36 5.08 15.33
C ALA A 198 -15.46 3.84 15.12
N MET A 199 -15.57 2.82 15.97
CA MET A 199 -14.78 1.59 15.85
C MET A 199 -15.24 0.69 14.71
N VAL A 200 -16.55 0.58 14.47
CA VAL A 200 -17.08 -0.12 13.28
C VAL A 200 -16.53 0.54 12.02
N GLU A 201 -16.55 1.87 11.96
CA GLU A 201 -16.06 2.63 10.81
C GLU A 201 -14.55 2.47 10.60
N ARG A 202 -13.76 2.56 11.67
CA ARG A 202 -12.32 2.29 11.58
C ARG A 202 -12.03 0.84 11.22
N THR A 203 -12.82 -0.10 11.71
CA THR A 203 -12.68 -1.53 11.39
C THR A 203 -12.97 -1.80 9.92
N ARG A 204 -13.97 -1.12 9.35
CA ARG A 204 -14.26 -1.10 7.91
C ARG A 204 -13.03 -0.65 7.11
N VAL A 205 -12.45 0.50 7.45
CA VAL A 205 -11.23 1.02 6.80
C VAL A 205 -10.06 0.03 6.91
N VAL A 206 -9.78 -0.50 8.11
CA VAL A 206 -8.68 -1.45 8.36
C VAL A 206 -8.90 -2.78 7.63
N GLY A 207 -10.15 -3.23 7.52
CA GLY A 207 -10.54 -4.44 6.79
C GLY A 207 -10.53 -4.31 5.27
N GLY A 208 -10.02 -3.20 4.71
CA GLY A 208 -10.03 -2.93 3.28
C GLY A 208 -11.43 -2.63 2.73
N ARG A 209 -12.34 -2.22 3.61
CA ARG A 209 -13.74 -1.93 3.33
C ARG A 209 -14.06 -0.53 3.82
N SER A 210 -13.24 0.45 3.45
CA SER A 210 -13.55 1.83 3.80
C SER A 210 -14.93 2.20 3.25
N SER A 211 -15.86 2.52 4.14
CA SER A 211 -16.80 3.60 3.88
C SER A 211 -15.98 4.88 3.88
N GLY A 212 -15.66 5.36 2.68
CA GLY A 212 -15.22 6.73 2.54
C GLY A 212 -16.38 7.62 2.98
N ALA A 213 -16.36 8.12 4.21
CA ALA A 213 -17.15 9.29 4.58
C ALA A 213 -16.66 10.46 3.72
N GLY A 214 -17.20 10.55 2.49
CA GLY A 214 -16.83 11.49 1.44
C GLY A 214 -16.75 10.89 0.02
N ARG A 215 -16.48 9.58 -0.15
CA ARG A 215 -16.50 8.94 -1.47
C ARG A 215 -17.84 8.26 -1.69
N GLN A 216 -18.56 8.69 -2.73
CA GLN A 216 -19.76 8.00 -3.17
C GLN A 216 -19.42 6.56 -3.58
N GLU A 217 -20.37 5.65 -3.39
CA GLU A 217 -20.32 4.27 -3.91
C GLU A 217 -19.88 4.29 -5.39
N MET A 218 -19.00 3.36 -5.79
CA MET A 218 -18.44 3.36 -7.13
C MET A 218 -19.58 3.21 -8.16
N ARG A 219 -19.69 4.14 -9.09
CA ARG A 219 -20.75 4.11 -10.11
C ARG A 219 -20.32 3.26 -11.30
N VAL A 220 -21.13 2.26 -11.65
CA VAL A 220 -21.00 1.55 -12.92
C VAL A 220 -21.82 2.28 -13.98
N VAL A 221 -21.16 2.79 -15.02
CA VAL A 221 -21.78 3.57 -16.09
C VAL A 221 -21.53 2.94 -17.45
N ARG A 222 -22.49 3.08 -18.38
CA ARG A 222 -22.46 2.39 -19.68
C ARG A 222 -22.44 3.34 -20.86
N SER A 223 -22.80 4.60 -20.64
CA SER A 223 -22.82 5.65 -21.66
C SER A 223 -21.82 6.78 -21.36
N VAL A 224 -21.41 7.49 -22.40
CA VAL A 224 -20.54 8.68 -22.28
C VAL A 224 -21.23 9.79 -21.50
N GLU A 225 -22.55 9.90 -21.61
CA GLU A 225 -23.35 10.90 -20.91
C GLU A 225 -23.36 10.67 -19.39
N GLU A 226 -23.62 9.43 -18.95
CA GLU A 226 -23.54 9.03 -17.54
C GLU A 226 -22.12 9.15 -16.99
N LEU A 227 -21.13 8.76 -17.79
CA LEU A 227 -19.71 8.92 -17.46
C LEU A 227 -19.42 10.39 -17.15
N ARG A 228 -19.69 11.31 -18.09
CA ARG A 228 -19.37 12.73 -17.93
C ARG A 228 -20.10 13.40 -16.77
N ARG A 229 -21.34 12.97 -16.47
CA ARG A 229 -22.08 13.43 -15.27
C ARG A 229 -21.48 12.96 -13.96
N SER A 230 -20.61 11.95 -13.99
CA SER A 230 -19.98 11.36 -12.82
C SER A 230 -18.57 11.88 -12.57
N LEU A 231 -18.07 12.79 -13.41
CA LEU A 231 -16.71 13.35 -13.29
C LEU A 231 -16.73 14.67 -12.53
N SER A 232 -15.73 14.86 -11.65
CA SER A 232 -15.52 16.11 -10.92
C SER A 232 -14.05 16.29 -10.53
N GLY A 233 -13.59 17.53 -10.41
CA GLY A 233 -12.19 17.81 -10.07
C GLY A 233 -11.22 17.28 -11.13
N SER A 234 -10.02 16.90 -10.68
CA SER A 234 -9.02 16.23 -11.51
C SER A 234 -9.43 14.78 -11.82
N VAL A 235 -9.31 14.37 -13.08
CA VAL A 235 -9.78 13.07 -13.58
C VAL A 235 -8.61 12.19 -13.99
N GLY A 236 -8.48 11.06 -13.32
CA GLY A 236 -7.55 10.00 -13.67
C GLY A 236 -8.23 8.84 -14.41
N LEU A 237 -7.58 8.29 -15.43
CA LEU A 237 -8.08 7.16 -16.22
C LEU A 237 -7.14 5.94 -16.14
N VAL A 238 -7.71 4.78 -15.80
CA VAL A 238 -7.05 3.47 -15.92
C VAL A 238 -7.79 2.63 -16.98
N PRO A 239 -7.28 2.56 -18.22
CA PRO A 239 -7.92 1.78 -19.26
C PRO A 239 -7.59 0.29 -19.12
N THR A 240 -8.61 -0.56 -19.04
CA THR A 240 -8.44 -2.03 -18.92
C THR A 240 -9.37 -2.80 -19.85
N MET A 241 -9.02 -4.07 -20.08
CA MET A 241 -9.90 -5.07 -20.72
C MET A 241 -10.64 -5.95 -19.70
N GLY A 242 -10.54 -5.66 -18.40
CA GLY A 242 -11.05 -6.52 -17.33
C GLY A 242 -10.16 -7.69 -16.94
N ALA A 243 -10.75 -8.65 -16.23
CA ALA A 243 -10.06 -9.74 -15.56
C ALA A 243 -8.97 -9.21 -14.62
N LEU A 244 -9.40 -8.33 -13.70
CA LEU A 244 -8.50 -7.54 -12.86
C LEU A 244 -7.67 -8.43 -11.94
N HIS A 245 -6.44 -7.99 -11.72
CA HIS A 245 -5.40 -8.63 -10.92
C HIS A 245 -4.55 -7.53 -10.28
N GLU A 246 -3.66 -7.86 -9.36
CA GLU A 246 -2.90 -6.87 -8.57
C GLU A 246 -2.10 -5.88 -9.44
N GLY A 247 -1.61 -6.30 -10.61
CA GLY A 247 -1.06 -5.39 -11.61
C GLY A 247 -2.03 -4.28 -12.08
N HIS A 248 -3.33 -4.53 -12.17
CA HIS A 248 -4.32 -3.48 -12.45
C HIS A 248 -4.65 -2.68 -11.18
N LEU A 249 -4.75 -3.34 -10.03
CA LEU A 249 -5.10 -2.69 -8.77
C LEU A 249 -4.03 -1.67 -8.35
N SER A 250 -2.75 -1.93 -8.64
CA SER A 250 -1.68 -0.96 -8.39
C SER A 250 -1.83 0.33 -9.22
N LEU A 251 -2.26 0.22 -10.47
CA LEU A 251 -2.59 1.39 -11.32
C LEU A 251 -3.78 2.15 -10.75
N ILE A 252 -4.84 1.46 -10.34
CA ILE A 252 -6.05 2.08 -9.77
C ILE A 252 -5.72 2.80 -8.46
N ARG A 253 -4.97 2.18 -7.55
CA ARG A 253 -4.56 2.82 -6.29
C ARG A 253 -3.71 4.06 -6.52
N ARG A 254 -2.77 4.02 -7.47
CA ARG A 254 -1.97 5.21 -7.83
C ARG A 254 -2.84 6.31 -8.43
N CYS A 255 -3.74 5.95 -9.34
CA CYS A 255 -4.71 6.88 -9.93
C CYS A 255 -5.56 7.57 -8.84
N ALA A 256 -6.08 6.80 -7.89
CA ALA A 256 -6.92 7.28 -6.80
C ALA A 256 -6.19 8.14 -5.77
N ALA A 257 -4.86 8.04 -5.69
CA ALA A 257 -4.02 8.86 -4.83
C ALA A 257 -3.63 10.21 -5.45
N GLU A 258 -3.71 10.33 -6.78
CA GLU A 258 -3.20 11.47 -7.55
C GLU A 258 -4.32 12.30 -8.21
N ASN A 259 -5.58 11.88 -8.12
CA ASN A 259 -6.72 12.53 -8.77
C ASN A 259 -7.99 12.52 -7.89
N ASP A 260 -8.89 13.48 -8.12
CA ASP A 260 -10.15 13.61 -7.40
C ASP A 260 -11.19 12.57 -7.83
N THR A 261 -11.26 12.28 -9.14
CA THR A 261 -12.11 11.21 -9.72
C THR A 261 -11.27 10.17 -10.46
N THR A 262 -11.40 8.91 -10.06
CA THR A 262 -10.76 7.76 -10.69
C THR A 262 -11.73 6.99 -11.58
N VAL A 263 -11.46 6.99 -12.88
CA VAL A 263 -12.22 6.23 -13.88
C VAL A 263 -11.45 4.98 -14.28
N VAL A 264 -12.08 3.82 -14.17
CA VAL A 264 -11.56 2.57 -14.72
C VAL A 264 -12.42 2.17 -15.91
N SER A 265 -11.81 2.00 -17.10
CA SER A 265 -12.55 1.45 -18.23
C SER A 265 -12.50 -0.08 -18.22
N LEU A 266 -13.64 -0.72 -18.48
CA LEU A 266 -13.78 -2.17 -18.60
C LEU A 266 -14.28 -2.49 -20.01
N PHE A 267 -13.35 -2.64 -20.97
CA PHE A 267 -13.72 -2.84 -22.37
C PHE A 267 -12.75 -3.78 -23.10
N VAL A 268 -13.22 -4.98 -23.44
CA VAL A 268 -12.49 -5.90 -24.32
C VAL A 268 -12.62 -5.40 -25.75
N ASN A 269 -11.62 -4.64 -26.22
CA ASN A 269 -11.63 -4.02 -27.55
C ASN A 269 -11.45 -5.07 -28.67
N PRO A 270 -12.45 -5.32 -29.54
CA PRO A 270 -12.29 -6.31 -30.61
C PRO A 270 -11.22 -5.93 -31.64
N ARG A 271 -11.00 -4.63 -31.87
CA ARG A 271 -10.11 -4.13 -32.94
C ARG A 271 -8.62 -4.34 -32.67
N GLN A 272 -8.23 -4.73 -31.46
CA GLN A 272 -6.83 -5.01 -31.12
C GLN A 272 -6.50 -6.52 -31.06
N PHE A 273 -7.47 -7.37 -31.42
CA PHE A 273 -7.30 -8.81 -31.58
C PHE A 273 -7.21 -9.17 -33.07
N GLY A 274 -6.23 -9.99 -33.44
CA GLY A 274 -6.15 -10.58 -34.78
C GLY A 274 -7.15 -11.73 -34.99
N GLU A 275 -7.28 -12.21 -36.24
CA GLU A 275 -8.20 -13.31 -36.59
C GLU A 275 -7.89 -14.62 -35.82
N ASP A 276 -6.61 -14.88 -35.54
CA ASP A 276 -6.13 -16.04 -34.79
C ASP A 276 -6.02 -15.80 -33.27
N GLU A 277 -6.48 -14.65 -32.76
CA GLU A 277 -6.40 -14.30 -31.35
C GLU A 277 -7.71 -14.56 -30.60
N ASP A 278 -7.60 -15.03 -29.36
CA ASP A 278 -8.72 -15.50 -28.57
C ASP A 278 -9.57 -14.36 -27.97
N LEU A 279 -10.35 -13.69 -28.81
CA LEU A 279 -11.33 -12.69 -28.39
C LEU A 279 -12.50 -13.34 -27.62
N GLY A 280 -12.93 -14.53 -28.06
CA GLY A 280 -14.07 -15.26 -27.53
C GLY A 280 -13.81 -15.89 -26.16
N GLY A 281 -12.60 -16.40 -25.92
CA GLY A 281 -12.16 -16.98 -24.66
C GLY A 281 -11.53 -15.97 -23.69
N TYR A 282 -11.48 -14.68 -24.03
CA TYR A 282 -10.98 -13.66 -23.10
C TYR A 282 -11.82 -13.65 -21.81
N PRO A 283 -11.20 -13.72 -20.62
CA PRO A 283 -11.91 -13.75 -19.34
C PRO A 283 -12.81 -12.54 -19.12
N ARG A 284 -14.06 -12.78 -18.70
CA ARG A 284 -15.02 -11.72 -18.36
C ARG A 284 -15.76 -12.06 -17.07
N ASP A 285 -15.62 -11.21 -16.07
CA ASP A 285 -16.39 -11.27 -14.83
C ASP A 285 -16.55 -9.84 -14.28
N GLU A 286 -17.51 -9.11 -14.86
CA GLU A 286 -17.74 -7.70 -14.52
C GLU A 286 -18.04 -7.50 -13.03
N LYS A 287 -18.76 -8.43 -12.38
CA LYS A 287 -19.09 -8.32 -10.95
C LYS A 287 -17.84 -8.39 -10.10
N ARG A 288 -16.96 -9.34 -10.38
CA ARG A 288 -15.66 -9.47 -9.70
C ARG A 288 -14.78 -8.25 -9.96
N ASP A 289 -14.70 -7.82 -11.21
CA ASP A 289 -13.86 -6.68 -11.61
C ASP A 289 -14.36 -5.38 -10.98
N ALA A 290 -15.67 -5.16 -10.90
CA ALA A 290 -16.28 -4.01 -10.22
C ALA A 290 -15.90 -3.97 -8.73
N LEU A 291 -16.07 -5.10 -8.03
CA LEU A 291 -15.70 -5.20 -6.61
C LEU A 291 -14.21 -4.90 -6.38
N LEU A 292 -13.33 -5.44 -7.24
CA LEU A 292 -11.89 -5.22 -7.12
C LEU A 292 -11.51 -3.77 -7.45
N ALA A 293 -12.13 -3.17 -8.46
CA ALA A 293 -11.88 -1.78 -8.84
C ALA A 293 -12.31 -0.82 -7.71
N GLU A 294 -13.49 -1.03 -7.14
CA GLU A 294 -14.00 -0.26 -6.01
C GLU A 294 -13.06 -0.36 -4.79
N GLN A 295 -12.66 -1.57 -4.42
CA GLN A 295 -11.70 -1.80 -3.32
C GLN A 295 -10.32 -1.15 -3.58
N ALA A 296 -9.92 -1.02 -4.84
CA ALA A 296 -8.68 -0.34 -5.21
C ALA A 296 -8.81 1.19 -5.29
N GLY A 297 -10.01 1.74 -5.09
CA GLY A 297 -10.27 3.18 -5.02
C GLY A 297 -10.85 3.81 -6.28
N ALA A 298 -11.44 3.01 -7.19
CA ALA A 298 -12.16 3.56 -8.34
C ALA A 298 -13.46 4.24 -7.92
N ASP A 299 -13.73 5.42 -8.48
CA ASP A 299 -14.99 6.16 -8.26
C ASP A 299 -16.01 5.84 -9.36
N VAL A 300 -15.53 5.55 -10.58
CA VAL A 300 -16.37 5.20 -11.74
C VAL A 300 -15.80 3.99 -12.49
N LEU A 301 -16.64 2.97 -12.70
CA LEU A 301 -16.37 1.89 -13.64
C LEU A 301 -17.12 2.14 -14.95
N PHE A 302 -16.39 2.53 -16.00
CA PHE A 302 -16.95 2.73 -17.33
C PHE A 302 -16.90 1.42 -18.13
N ALA A 303 -18.05 0.76 -18.28
CA ALA A 303 -18.17 -0.54 -18.93
C ALA A 303 -19.03 -0.47 -20.21
N PRO A 304 -18.66 0.32 -21.23
CA PRO A 304 -19.52 0.55 -22.39
C PRO A 304 -19.72 -0.72 -23.22
N PRO A 305 -20.92 -0.92 -23.81
CA PRO A 305 -21.10 -1.96 -24.82
C PRO A 305 -20.31 -1.62 -26.09
N THR A 306 -19.99 -2.63 -26.91
CA THR A 306 -19.19 -2.47 -28.13
C THR A 306 -19.82 -1.48 -29.10
N GLU A 307 -21.15 -1.47 -29.23
CA GLU A 307 -21.89 -0.60 -30.14
C GLU A 307 -21.82 0.88 -29.72
N ALA A 308 -21.62 1.16 -28.42
CA ALA A 308 -21.39 2.52 -27.94
C ALA A 308 -19.98 3.02 -28.27
N VAL A 309 -18.98 2.13 -28.24
CA VAL A 309 -17.60 2.47 -28.63
C VAL A 309 -17.48 2.53 -30.16
N TYR A 310 -18.10 1.60 -30.88
CA TYR A 310 -18.06 1.45 -32.33
C TYR A 310 -19.49 1.39 -32.88
N PRO A 311 -20.13 2.55 -33.14
CA PRO A 311 -21.46 2.58 -33.74
C PRO A 311 -21.44 2.00 -35.16
N GLU A 312 -22.63 1.70 -35.68
CA GLU A 312 -22.79 1.23 -37.06
C GLU A 312 -22.13 2.19 -38.05
N GLY A 313 -21.32 1.65 -38.96
CA GLY A 313 -20.55 2.45 -39.92
C GLY A 313 -19.28 3.12 -39.39
N PHE A 314 -18.80 2.80 -38.16
CA PHE A 314 -17.58 3.40 -37.61
C PHE A 314 -16.34 3.12 -38.50
N ALA A 315 -15.87 4.18 -39.19
CA ALA A 315 -14.83 4.11 -40.22
C ALA A 315 -13.51 4.81 -39.84
N SER A 316 -13.44 5.46 -38.67
CA SER A 316 -12.23 6.17 -38.23
C SER A 316 -11.19 5.24 -37.60
N ALA A 317 -9.91 5.62 -37.71
CA ALA A 317 -8.80 4.99 -37.01
C ALA A 317 -7.74 6.04 -36.67
N VAL A 318 -6.96 5.76 -35.62
CA VAL A 318 -5.74 6.50 -35.28
C VAL A 318 -4.58 5.55 -35.45
N GLU A 319 -3.52 5.98 -36.10
CA GLU A 319 -2.34 5.16 -36.37
C GLU A 319 -1.08 5.98 -36.06
N VAL A 320 -0.14 5.36 -35.36
CA VAL A 320 1.21 5.89 -35.15
C VAL A 320 2.09 5.12 -36.12
N GLU A 321 2.72 5.83 -37.06
CA GLU A 321 3.54 5.22 -38.11
C GLU A 321 5.03 5.17 -37.72
N GLY A 322 5.77 4.32 -38.42
CA GLY A 322 7.22 4.20 -38.33
C GLY A 322 7.72 3.15 -37.33
N ALA A 323 9.03 3.23 -37.03
CA ALA A 323 9.77 2.18 -36.35
C ALA A 323 9.19 1.74 -34.99
N LEU A 324 8.42 2.61 -34.30
CA LEU A 324 7.84 2.30 -33.00
C LEU A 324 6.79 1.17 -33.07
N THR A 325 6.07 1.05 -34.19
CA THR A 325 5.01 0.06 -34.41
C THR A 325 5.41 -1.04 -35.39
N GLU A 326 6.58 -0.94 -36.03
CA GLU A 326 7.09 -1.90 -37.01
C GLU A 326 8.00 -2.98 -36.40
N VAL A 327 8.25 -2.92 -35.08
CA VAL A 327 9.11 -3.85 -34.32
C VAL A 327 8.32 -4.63 -33.27
N LEU A 328 8.94 -5.65 -32.64
CA LEU A 328 8.42 -6.37 -31.47
C LEU A 328 6.97 -6.86 -31.64
N CYS A 329 6.06 -6.51 -30.72
CA CYS A 329 4.65 -6.88 -30.81
C CYS A 329 3.97 -6.32 -32.07
N GLY A 330 4.43 -5.19 -32.59
CA GLY A 330 3.87 -4.58 -33.80
C GLY A 330 4.16 -5.39 -35.05
N ALA A 331 5.40 -5.88 -35.19
CA ALA A 331 5.79 -6.78 -36.28
C ALA A 331 5.04 -8.11 -36.23
N VAL A 332 4.85 -8.67 -35.03
CA VAL A 332 4.23 -9.98 -34.83
C VAL A 332 2.69 -9.92 -34.83
N ARG A 333 2.10 -8.75 -34.58
CA ARG A 333 0.63 -8.58 -34.48
C ARG A 333 0.18 -7.40 -35.38
N PRO A 334 0.13 -7.60 -36.71
CA PRO A 334 -0.30 -6.56 -37.64
C PRO A 334 -1.66 -5.97 -37.26
N GLY A 335 -1.77 -4.64 -37.29
CA GLY A 335 -2.99 -3.91 -36.93
C GLY A 335 -3.28 -3.79 -35.43
N HIS A 336 -2.53 -4.48 -34.56
CA HIS A 336 -2.76 -4.44 -33.10
C HIS A 336 -2.68 -3.01 -32.55
N PHE A 337 -1.60 -2.29 -32.86
CA PHE A 337 -1.42 -0.93 -32.34
C PHE A 337 -2.43 0.06 -32.91
N ARG A 338 -2.81 -0.04 -34.18
CA ARG A 338 -3.93 0.74 -34.75
C ARG A 338 -5.23 0.51 -33.96
N GLY A 339 -5.49 -0.73 -33.55
CA GLY A 339 -6.61 -1.07 -32.67
C GLY A 339 -6.51 -0.43 -31.29
N VAL A 340 -5.33 -0.44 -30.68
CA VAL A 340 -5.04 0.16 -29.38
C VAL A 340 -5.14 1.69 -29.42
N THR A 341 -4.44 2.35 -30.34
CA THR A 341 -4.46 3.82 -30.49
C THR A 341 -5.86 4.33 -30.77
N THR A 342 -6.63 3.63 -31.63
CA THR A 342 -8.02 4.01 -31.92
C THR A 342 -8.90 3.95 -30.66
N VAL A 343 -8.83 2.88 -29.87
CA VAL A 343 -9.66 2.76 -28.66
C VAL A 343 -9.21 3.72 -27.56
N VAL A 344 -7.89 3.91 -27.38
CA VAL A 344 -7.35 4.81 -26.35
C VAL A 344 -7.67 6.26 -26.69
N ALA A 345 -7.50 6.70 -27.94
CA ALA A 345 -7.91 8.04 -28.38
C ALA A 345 -9.40 8.29 -28.15
N LYS A 346 -10.24 7.26 -28.38
CA LYS A 346 -11.67 7.32 -28.04
C LYS A 346 -11.91 7.44 -26.54
N LEU A 347 -11.21 6.66 -25.70
CA LEU A 347 -11.34 6.74 -24.24
C LEU A 347 -10.90 8.12 -23.73
N PHE A 348 -9.80 8.68 -24.23
CA PHE A 348 -9.37 10.05 -23.91
C PHE A 348 -10.46 11.08 -24.27
N ASN A 349 -11.10 10.95 -25.43
CA ASN A 349 -12.21 11.84 -25.81
C ASN A 349 -13.49 11.66 -24.98
N MET A 350 -13.82 10.42 -24.59
CA MET A 350 -15.02 10.13 -23.80
C MET A 350 -14.87 10.61 -22.36
N VAL A 351 -13.70 10.36 -21.76
CA VAL A 351 -13.40 10.63 -20.35
C VAL A 351 -12.89 12.06 -20.14
N GLY A 352 -12.04 12.57 -21.03
CA GLY A 352 -11.32 13.84 -20.84
C GLY A 352 -10.40 13.85 -19.60
N PRO A 353 -9.49 12.87 -19.44
CA PRO A 353 -8.68 12.76 -18.23
C PRO A 353 -7.50 13.74 -18.22
N ASP A 354 -7.13 14.24 -17.04
CA ASP A 354 -5.88 14.96 -16.81
C ASP A 354 -4.69 13.99 -16.85
N ARG A 355 -4.88 12.78 -16.31
CA ARG A 355 -3.85 11.73 -16.27
C ARG A 355 -4.39 10.38 -16.71
N ALA A 356 -3.58 9.61 -17.43
CA ALA A 356 -3.90 8.24 -17.79
C ALA A 356 -2.77 7.27 -17.42
N TYR A 357 -3.11 6.20 -16.72
CA TYR A 357 -2.16 5.27 -16.10
C TYR A 357 -2.04 3.98 -16.89
N PHE A 358 -0.82 3.64 -17.29
CA PHE A 358 -0.51 2.45 -18.08
C PHE A 358 0.65 1.68 -17.46
N GLY A 359 0.58 0.34 -17.51
CA GLY A 359 1.63 -0.53 -16.96
C GLY A 359 2.86 -0.57 -17.87
N GLN A 360 4.05 -0.52 -17.26
CA GLN A 360 5.33 -0.66 -17.97
C GLN A 360 5.54 -2.06 -18.57
N LYS A 361 4.74 -3.06 -18.16
CA LYS A 361 4.79 -4.41 -18.72
C LYS A 361 4.56 -4.41 -20.23
N ASP A 362 3.68 -3.54 -20.71
CA ASP A 362 3.43 -3.30 -22.13
C ASP A 362 4.27 -2.09 -22.61
N ALA A 363 5.60 -2.14 -22.46
CA ALA A 363 6.51 -1.02 -22.69
C ALA A 363 6.35 -0.36 -24.08
N GLN A 364 6.20 -1.18 -25.13
CA GLN A 364 5.96 -0.68 -26.48
C GLN A 364 4.61 0.04 -26.60
N GLN A 365 3.55 -0.49 -25.97
CA GLN A 365 2.24 0.18 -25.94
C GLN A 365 2.33 1.52 -25.23
N LEU A 366 3.00 1.59 -24.07
CA LEU A 366 3.19 2.84 -23.34
C LEU A 366 3.90 3.89 -24.20
N ALA A 367 4.94 3.49 -24.95
CA ALA A 367 5.65 4.38 -25.86
C ALA A 367 4.76 4.87 -27.02
N VAL A 368 4.00 3.97 -27.65
CA VAL A 368 3.06 4.30 -28.73
C VAL A 368 1.99 5.27 -28.24
N ILE A 369 1.42 5.06 -27.05
CA ILE A 369 0.38 5.92 -26.49
C ILE A 369 0.95 7.30 -26.14
N ARG A 370 2.18 7.38 -25.60
CA ARG A 370 2.86 8.66 -25.36
C ARG A 370 3.10 9.44 -26.64
N ARG A 371 3.57 8.76 -27.70
CA ARG A 371 3.76 9.36 -29.03
C ARG A 371 2.43 9.89 -29.58
N MET A 372 1.37 9.07 -29.54
CA MET A 372 0.03 9.46 -29.97
C MET A 372 -0.52 10.67 -29.19
N ALA A 373 -0.40 10.66 -27.86
CA ALA A 373 -0.90 11.73 -27.01
C ALA A 373 -0.21 13.07 -27.33
N ARG A 374 1.12 13.03 -27.51
CA ARG A 374 1.92 14.21 -27.89
C ARG A 374 1.57 14.70 -29.29
N ASP A 375 1.56 13.82 -30.28
CA ASP A 375 1.45 14.21 -31.70
C ASP A 375 0.04 14.71 -32.07
N LEU A 376 -0.98 14.29 -31.31
CA LEU A 376 -2.37 14.72 -31.49
C LEU A 376 -2.81 15.76 -30.46
N ASP A 377 -1.86 16.37 -29.73
CA ASP A 377 -2.10 17.42 -28.74
C ASP A 377 -3.16 17.04 -27.69
N PHE A 378 -3.22 15.77 -27.29
CA PHE A 378 -4.15 15.35 -26.24
C PHE A 378 -3.73 16.00 -24.91
N PRO A 379 -4.66 16.69 -24.20
CA PRO A 379 -4.37 17.34 -22.93
C PRO A 379 -4.36 16.31 -21.77
N VAL A 380 -3.55 15.26 -21.89
CA VAL A 380 -3.45 14.17 -20.91
C VAL A 380 -1.99 13.82 -20.62
N GLU A 381 -1.67 13.69 -19.35
CA GLU A 381 -0.38 13.18 -18.89
C GLU A 381 -0.39 11.63 -18.87
N VAL A 382 0.48 10.98 -19.64
CA VAL A 382 0.54 9.51 -19.72
C VAL A 382 1.56 8.93 -18.73
N ILE A 383 1.05 8.42 -17.61
CA ILE A 383 1.82 7.92 -16.46
C ILE A 383 2.16 6.43 -16.64
N GLY A 384 3.46 6.12 -16.60
CA GLY A 384 3.95 4.74 -16.58
C GLY A 384 4.02 4.21 -15.15
N CYS A 385 3.47 3.01 -14.92
CA CYS A 385 3.46 2.34 -13.62
C CYS A 385 4.36 1.09 -13.61
N PRO A 386 5.12 0.84 -12.53
CA PRO A 386 6.01 -0.32 -12.43
C PRO A 386 5.32 -1.66 -12.68
N ILE A 387 6.10 -2.63 -13.17
CA ILE A 387 5.63 -4.00 -13.37
C ILE A 387 5.39 -4.66 -12.01
N VAL A 388 4.17 -5.13 -11.76
CA VAL A 388 3.88 -6.00 -10.61
C VAL A 388 4.17 -7.45 -10.99
N ARG A 389 4.94 -8.12 -10.13
CA ARG A 389 5.33 -9.52 -10.27
C ARG A 389 4.71 -10.35 -9.15
N ASP A 390 4.45 -11.62 -9.44
CA ASP A 390 4.08 -12.60 -8.42
C ASP A 390 5.31 -12.99 -7.58
N GLU A 391 5.13 -13.74 -6.48
CA GLU A 391 6.23 -14.14 -5.58
C GLU A 391 7.34 -14.94 -6.31
N ASP A 392 6.95 -15.66 -7.37
CA ASP A 392 7.84 -16.43 -8.24
C ASP A 392 8.57 -15.58 -9.31
N GLY A 393 8.36 -14.27 -9.31
CA GLY A 393 8.98 -13.29 -10.22
C GLY A 393 8.30 -13.16 -11.59
N LEU A 394 7.25 -13.95 -11.87
CA LEU A 394 6.50 -13.85 -13.13
C LEU A 394 5.68 -12.54 -13.15
N ALA A 395 5.79 -11.77 -14.23
CA ALA A 395 4.96 -10.60 -14.42
C ALA A 395 3.46 -10.95 -14.42
N MET A 396 2.66 -10.19 -13.67
CA MET A 396 1.22 -10.47 -13.57
C MET A 396 0.51 -10.25 -14.90
N SER A 397 -0.42 -11.16 -15.23
CA SER A 397 -1.17 -11.16 -16.48
C SER A 397 -2.48 -11.91 -16.31
N SER A 398 -3.58 -11.41 -16.88
CA SER A 398 -4.83 -12.17 -16.98
C SER A 398 -4.65 -13.50 -17.74
N ARG A 399 -3.66 -13.56 -18.65
CA ARG A 399 -3.28 -14.77 -19.41
C ARG A 399 -2.53 -15.82 -18.57
N ASN A 400 -2.03 -15.50 -17.38
CA ASN A 400 -1.34 -16.47 -16.51
C ASN A 400 -2.28 -17.62 -16.09
N ARG A 401 -3.60 -17.38 -16.11
CA ARG A 401 -4.62 -18.40 -15.81
C ARG A 401 -4.62 -19.59 -16.80
N TYR A 402 -4.00 -19.45 -17.96
CA TYR A 402 -3.92 -20.50 -18.98
C TYR A 402 -2.74 -21.45 -18.75
N LEU A 403 -1.84 -21.12 -17.83
CA LEU A 403 -0.65 -21.91 -17.53
C LEU A 403 -1.01 -23.11 -16.65
N THR A 404 -0.50 -24.29 -17.02
CA THR A 404 -0.42 -25.42 -16.09
C THR A 404 0.64 -25.15 -15.02
N ALA A 405 0.71 -25.99 -13.98
CA ALA A 405 1.76 -25.86 -12.96
C ALA A 405 3.17 -26.02 -13.54
N GLU A 406 3.33 -26.83 -14.59
CA GLU A 406 4.61 -27.01 -15.30
C GLU A 406 4.94 -25.79 -16.16
N ASP A 407 3.97 -25.33 -16.96
CA ASP A 407 4.13 -24.11 -17.78
C ASP A 407 4.46 -22.90 -16.90
N ARG A 408 3.83 -22.78 -15.73
CA ARG A 408 4.11 -21.68 -14.81
C ARG A 408 5.55 -21.69 -14.31
N ARG A 409 6.08 -22.85 -13.93
CA ARG A 409 7.49 -22.98 -13.54
C ARG A 409 8.43 -22.55 -14.66
N ALA A 410 8.16 -22.97 -15.90
CA ALA A 410 8.94 -22.55 -17.06
C ALA A 410 8.83 -21.04 -17.31
N ALA A 411 7.62 -20.47 -17.23
CA ALA A 411 7.34 -19.05 -17.50
C ALA A 411 8.13 -18.08 -16.60
N THR A 412 8.49 -18.48 -15.37
CA THR A 412 9.37 -17.68 -14.48
C THR A 412 10.71 -17.32 -15.12
N ALA A 413 11.17 -18.09 -16.11
CA ALA A 413 12.39 -17.82 -16.86
C ALA A 413 12.33 -16.50 -17.64
N LEU A 414 11.14 -16.03 -18.04
CA LEU A 414 10.97 -14.74 -18.74
C LEU A 414 11.45 -13.57 -17.89
N GLY A 415 11.03 -13.52 -16.63
CA GLY A 415 11.43 -12.47 -15.69
C GLY A 415 12.93 -12.50 -15.39
N ARG A 416 13.49 -13.71 -15.20
CA ARG A 416 14.94 -13.89 -15.02
C ARG A 416 15.73 -13.47 -16.26
N ALA A 417 15.22 -13.78 -17.45
CA ALA A 417 15.88 -13.46 -18.71
C ALA A 417 15.95 -11.96 -18.94
N VAL A 418 14.85 -11.22 -18.79
CA VAL A 418 14.88 -9.76 -19.01
C VAL A 418 15.72 -9.02 -17.97
N ALA A 419 15.79 -9.54 -16.74
CA ALA A 419 16.59 -8.96 -15.66
C ALA A 419 18.10 -8.98 -15.90
N THR A 420 18.61 -9.76 -16.86
CA THR A 420 20.04 -9.76 -17.22
C THR A 420 20.47 -8.46 -17.89
N GLY A 421 19.55 -7.79 -18.59
CA GLY A 421 19.87 -6.65 -19.46
C GLY A 421 20.74 -7.02 -20.67
N SER A 422 20.95 -8.31 -20.94
CA SER A 422 21.78 -8.84 -22.03
C SER A 422 21.02 -9.88 -22.83
N GLU A 423 20.84 -9.63 -24.13
CA GLU A 423 20.15 -10.57 -25.04
C GLU A 423 20.80 -11.96 -25.05
N GLN A 424 22.14 -12.01 -24.97
CA GLN A 424 22.88 -13.27 -24.99
C GLN A 424 22.60 -14.10 -23.73
N GLU A 425 22.66 -13.47 -22.55
CA GLU A 425 22.39 -14.16 -21.28
C GLU A 425 20.92 -14.53 -21.14
N ALA A 426 20.03 -13.63 -21.56
CA ALA A 426 18.60 -13.86 -21.60
C ALA A 426 18.27 -15.07 -22.49
N ARG A 427 18.91 -15.18 -23.66
CA ARG A 427 18.75 -16.33 -24.56
C ARG A 427 19.12 -17.64 -23.88
N ALA A 428 20.26 -17.69 -23.22
CA ALA A 428 20.72 -18.90 -22.53
C ALA A 428 19.74 -19.35 -21.42
N ILE A 429 19.16 -18.39 -20.68
CA ILE A 429 18.14 -18.67 -19.65
C ILE A 429 16.87 -19.26 -20.28
N LEU A 430 16.39 -18.69 -21.39
CA LEU A 430 15.19 -19.17 -22.07
C LEU A 430 15.39 -20.55 -22.70
N ASP A 431 16.55 -20.79 -23.32
CA ASP A 431 16.89 -22.08 -23.93
C ASP A 431 16.94 -23.19 -22.86
N GLY A 432 17.54 -22.90 -21.69
CA GLY A 432 17.56 -23.83 -20.55
C GLY A 432 16.16 -24.15 -19.98
N ALA A 433 15.19 -23.26 -20.19
CA ALA A 433 13.79 -23.47 -19.82
C ALA A 433 12.93 -24.07 -20.95
N GLY A 434 13.53 -24.37 -22.12
CA GLY A 434 12.81 -24.87 -23.30
C GLY A 434 11.89 -23.84 -23.96
N ILE A 435 12.09 -22.54 -23.70
CA ILE A 435 11.25 -21.45 -24.21
C ILE A 435 11.89 -20.85 -25.45
N ARG A 436 11.17 -20.91 -26.58
CA ARG A 436 11.55 -20.20 -27.81
C ARG A 436 10.79 -18.87 -27.88
N PRO A 437 11.46 -17.72 -27.72
CA PRO A 437 10.77 -16.45 -27.80
C PRO A 437 10.41 -16.12 -29.26
N GLU A 438 9.28 -15.45 -29.44
CA GLU A 438 8.86 -14.81 -30.69
C GLU A 438 9.78 -13.62 -31.00
N TYR A 439 10.19 -12.89 -29.96
CA TYR A 439 11.27 -11.90 -30.01
C TYR A 439 11.96 -11.81 -28.64
N LEU A 440 13.23 -11.45 -28.65
CA LEU A 440 14.02 -11.06 -27.48
C LEU A 440 15.04 -10.03 -27.97
N GLU A 441 14.74 -8.76 -27.73
CA GLU A 441 15.42 -7.64 -28.38
C GLU A 441 15.47 -6.43 -27.44
N VAL A 442 16.50 -5.61 -27.57
CA VAL A 442 16.56 -4.28 -26.94
C VAL A 442 15.63 -3.32 -27.66
N PHE A 443 14.71 -2.73 -26.91
CA PHE A 443 13.76 -1.72 -27.38
C PHE A 443 14.15 -0.33 -26.90
N GLU A 444 14.28 0.60 -27.85
CA GLU A 444 14.58 2.00 -27.58
C GLU A 444 13.44 2.90 -28.11
N PRO A 445 12.56 3.40 -27.24
CA PRO A 445 11.40 4.20 -27.67
C PRO A 445 11.75 5.65 -28.07
N GLY A 446 13.03 6.03 -28.05
CA GLY A 446 13.54 7.39 -28.29
C GLY A 446 13.37 8.32 -27.08
N ASP A 447 12.14 8.48 -26.59
CA ASP A 447 11.79 9.40 -25.48
C ASP A 447 11.66 8.67 -24.12
N GLY A 448 12.38 7.56 -23.94
CA GLY A 448 12.30 6.71 -22.75
C GLY A 448 13.50 5.77 -22.61
N PRO A 449 13.61 5.06 -21.47
CA PRO A 449 14.74 4.18 -21.22
C PRO A 449 14.77 3.00 -22.20
N ALA A 450 15.98 2.55 -22.57
CA ALA A 450 16.16 1.29 -23.28
C ALA A 450 15.69 0.13 -22.41
N THR A 451 14.94 -0.81 -22.99
CA THR A 451 14.41 -1.98 -22.28
C THR A 451 14.71 -3.27 -23.02
N LEU A 452 15.18 -4.31 -22.33
CA LEU A 452 15.22 -5.65 -22.89
C LEU A 452 13.82 -6.25 -22.82
N ALA A 453 13.22 -6.52 -23.98
CA ALA A 453 11.85 -7.00 -24.09
C ALA A 453 11.80 -8.43 -24.64
N VAL A 454 10.88 -9.24 -24.12
CA VAL A 454 10.66 -10.61 -24.58
C VAL A 454 9.17 -10.87 -24.80
N ALA A 455 8.84 -11.63 -25.84
CA ALA A 455 7.57 -12.32 -25.96
C ALA A 455 7.80 -13.79 -26.26
N ALA A 456 7.04 -14.67 -25.61
CA ALA A 456 7.12 -16.11 -25.87
C ALA A 456 5.78 -16.79 -25.60
N ARG A 457 5.58 -17.96 -26.21
CA ARG A 457 4.47 -18.85 -25.88
C ARG A 457 4.93 -19.91 -24.89
N VAL A 458 4.18 -20.05 -23.80
CA VAL A 458 4.35 -21.11 -22.81
C VAL A 458 3.00 -21.82 -22.66
N GLY A 459 2.94 -23.08 -23.07
CA GLY A 459 1.68 -23.77 -23.31
C GLY A 459 0.80 -23.00 -24.30
N ARG A 460 -0.43 -22.68 -23.90
CA ARG A 460 -1.38 -21.87 -24.71
C ARG A 460 -1.25 -20.36 -24.49
N ALA A 461 -0.47 -19.92 -23.50
CA ALA A 461 -0.36 -18.51 -23.14
C ALA A 461 0.76 -17.83 -23.93
N ARG A 462 0.44 -16.75 -24.66
CA ARG A 462 1.43 -15.79 -25.13
C ARG A 462 1.71 -14.79 -24.01
N LEU A 463 2.94 -14.80 -23.50
CA LEU A 463 3.40 -13.96 -22.40
C LEU A 463 4.40 -12.93 -22.93
N ILE A 464 4.42 -11.76 -22.29
CA ILE A 464 5.40 -10.71 -22.54
C ILE A 464 5.99 -10.26 -21.21
N ASP A 465 7.25 -9.85 -21.24
CA ASP A 465 7.95 -9.23 -20.10
C ASP A 465 9.02 -8.26 -20.62
N ASN A 466 9.47 -7.35 -19.77
CA ASN A 466 10.58 -6.47 -20.07
C ASN A 466 11.28 -5.96 -18.79
N ALA A 467 12.50 -5.45 -18.94
CA ALA A 467 13.22 -4.74 -17.90
C ALA A 467 14.05 -3.60 -18.49
N ILE A 468 14.19 -2.50 -17.74
CA ILE A 468 15.02 -1.35 -18.12
C ILE A 468 16.50 -1.74 -18.05
N ILE A 469 17.25 -1.41 -19.11
CA ILE A 469 18.70 -1.62 -19.18
C ILE A 469 19.39 -0.39 -18.58
N GLY A 470 20.24 -0.60 -17.57
CA GLY A 470 21.04 0.48 -16.97
C GLY A 470 20.42 1.22 -15.78
N GLY A 471 19.32 0.73 -15.20
CA GLY A 471 18.85 1.17 -13.88
C GLY A 471 19.72 0.58 -12.75
N ALA A 472 20.03 1.38 -11.73
CA ALA A 472 20.80 0.91 -10.56
C ALA A 472 20.16 -0.35 -9.95
N LYS A 473 21.01 -1.34 -9.64
CA LYS A 473 20.66 -2.56 -8.90
C LYS A 473 20.16 -2.27 -7.50
#